data_AF-A0A4Y2B5I5-F1
#
_entry.id   AF-A0A4Y2B5I5-F1
#
_cell.length_a   1.000
_cell.length_b   1.000
_cell.length_c   1.000
_cell.angle_alpha   90.00
_cell.angle_beta   90.00
_cell.angle_gamma   90.00
#
_symmetry.space_group_name_H-M   'P 1'
#
loop_
_entity.id
_entity.type
_entity.pdbx_description
1 polymer ?
#
loop_
_entity_poly.entity_id
_entity_poly.type
_entity_poly.pdbx_seq_one_letter_code
_entity_poly.pdbx_strand_id
1 'polypeptide(L)'
;MGVHLNGDLSAQQFTDNLLQLGSGAITPDKQDGCVAMQRIERIVKTQQELKEIVFPNVAQHFIDYSCLCQRAILVPRDEDVSVMNKHPLQEFPDSVKVYKSIFITCDIIEAVKYTTEFLKTLELPPR
;
A
#
# COMPACT_ATOMS: atom_id res chain seq x y z
N MET A 1 -9.51 -3.26 4.76
CA MET A 1 -8.83 -4.03 3.69
C MET A 1 -8.61 -5.44 4.20
N GLY A 2 -9.22 -6.45 3.58
CA GLY A 2 -9.06 -7.85 3.97
C GLY A 2 -8.17 -8.57 2.97
N VAL A 3 -6.98 -9.01 3.39
CA VAL A 3 -6.06 -9.81 2.57
C VAL A 3 -6.29 -11.28 2.93
N HIS A 4 -6.85 -12.05 2.00
CA HIS A 4 -6.95 -13.51 2.13
C HIS A 4 -5.71 -14.13 1.50
N LEU A 5 -4.78 -14.63 2.31
CA LEU A 5 -3.65 -15.43 1.83
C LEU A 5 -4.03 -16.91 1.94
N ASN A 6 -4.66 -17.45 0.89
CA ASN A 6 -4.78 -18.88 0.54
C ASN A 6 -4.81 -19.91 1.69
N GLY A 7 -5.68 -19.75 2.70
CA GLY A 7 -5.93 -20.78 3.71
C GLY A 7 -4.78 -21.04 4.68
N ASP A 8 -3.77 -20.18 4.74
CA ASP A 8 -2.70 -20.28 5.73
C ASP A 8 -3.22 -19.74 7.08
N LEU A 9 -3.32 -20.62 8.09
CA LEU A 9 -3.66 -20.27 9.48
C LEU A 9 -2.80 -19.11 10.00
N SER A 10 -1.57 -19.04 9.52
CA SER A 10 -0.61 -18.01 9.87
C SER A 10 -1.01 -16.63 9.30
N ALA A 11 -1.62 -16.60 8.13
CA ALA A 11 -2.10 -15.38 7.50
C ALA A 11 -3.38 -14.86 8.13
N GLN A 12 -4.26 -15.76 8.60
CA GLN A 12 -5.46 -15.35 9.33
C GLN A 12 -5.09 -14.58 10.61
N GLN A 13 -4.14 -15.12 11.39
CA GLN A 13 -3.62 -14.44 12.57
C GLN A 13 -2.99 -13.08 12.24
N PHE A 14 -2.29 -12.99 11.11
CA PHE A 14 -1.71 -11.73 10.64
C PHE A 14 -2.79 -10.69 10.30
N THR A 15 -3.84 -11.10 9.58
CA THR A 15 -4.98 -10.24 9.24
C THR A 15 -5.75 -9.78 10.48
N ASP A 16 -5.96 -10.67 11.46
CA ASP A 16 -6.62 -10.33 12.72
C ASP A 16 -5.80 -9.30 13.52
N ASN A 17 -4.48 -9.45 13.56
CA ASN A 17 -3.59 -8.48 14.19
C ASN A 17 -3.63 -7.12 13.49
N LEU A 18 -3.63 -7.09 12.15
CA LEU A 18 -3.78 -5.85 11.38
C LEU A 18 -5.13 -5.18 11.63
N LEU A 19 -6.21 -5.95 11.78
CA LEU A 19 -7.54 -5.43 12.09
C LEU A 19 -7.58 -4.81 13.49
N GLN A 20 -7.00 -5.48 14.48
CA GLN A 20 -6.88 -4.94 15.84
C GLN A 20 -6.01 -3.68 15.90
N LEU A 21 -4.96 -3.62 15.08
CA LEU A 21 -4.14 -2.41 14.95
C LEU A 21 -4.96 -1.26 14.35
N GLY A 22 -5.66 -1.51 13.24
CA GLY A 22 -6.48 -0.51 12.56
C GLY A 22 -7.68 -0.03 13.37
N SER A 23 -8.21 -0.85 14.28
CA SER A 23 -9.29 -0.46 15.19
C SER A 23 -8.82 0.25 16.46
N GLY A 24 -7.51 0.35 16.69
CA GLY A 24 -6.94 0.93 17.91
C GLY A 24 -7.11 0.05 19.15
N ALA A 25 -7.45 -1.24 18.97
CA ALA A 25 -7.61 -2.19 20.07
C ALA A 25 -6.26 -2.59 20.71
N ILE A 26 -5.15 -2.41 20.00
CA ILE A 26 -3.81 -2.70 20.53
C ILE A 26 -3.21 -1.44 21.15
N THR A 27 -2.84 -1.53 22.44
CA THR A 27 -2.18 -0.42 23.14
C THR A 27 -0.68 -0.42 22.83
N PRO A 28 -0.12 0.67 22.30
CA PRO A 28 1.32 0.77 22.07
C PRO A 28 2.12 0.78 23.38
N ASP A 29 3.37 0.36 23.32
CA ASP A 29 4.30 0.50 24.44
C ASP A 29 4.50 1.99 24.80
N LYS A 30 4.63 2.28 26.09
CA LYS A 30 4.69 3.67 26.58
C LYS A 30 6.06 4.33 26.39
N GLN A 31 7.12 3.57 26.16
CA GLN A 31 8.48 4.09 26.03
C GLN A 31 8.79 4.48 24.58
N ASP A 32 8.46 3.61 23.63
CA ASP A 32 8.79 3.81 22.21
C ASP A 32 7.57 3.96 21.29
N GLY A 33 6.35 3.80 21.81
CA GLY A 33 5.13 3.89 21.02
C GLY A 33 4.94 2.72 20.05
N CYS A 34 5.70 1.64 20.19
CA CYS A 34 5.65 0.50 19.27
C CYS A 34 4.59 -0.52 19.70
N VAL A 35 4.02 -1.23 18.73
CA VAL A 35 3.14 -2.37 18.97
C VAL A 35 3.89 -3.65 18.60
N ALA A 36 4.22 -4.45 19.61
CA ALA A 36 4.83 -5.76 19.39
C ALA A 36 3.74 -6.78 18.99
N MET A 37 3.71 -7.17 17.71
CA MET A 37 2.91 -8.33 17.29
C MET A 37 3.77 -9.59 17.38
N GLN A 38 3.14 -10.71 17.75
CA GLN A 38 3.80 -12.01 17.98
C GLN A 38 4.55 -12.60 16.78
N ARG A 39 4.54 -11.94 15.62
CA ARG A 39 5.08 -12.43 14.36
C ARG A 39 5.79 -11.36 13.52
N ILE A 40 6.36 -10.36 14.19
CA ILE A 40 7.23 -9.36 13.53
C ILE A 40 8.68 -9.79 13.77
N GLU A 41 9.36 -10.18 12.70
CA GLU A 41 10.75 -10.65 12.75
C GLU A 41 11.74 -9.53 13.08
N ARG A 42 11.38 -8.26 12.80
CA ARG A 42 12.27 -7.11 13.01
C ARG A 42 11.50 -5.82 13.26
N ILE A 43 11.77 -5.20 14.41
CA ILE A 43 11.35 -3.83 14.72
C ILE A 43 12.45 -2.88 14.23
N VAL A 44 12.05 -1.81 13.55
CA VAL A 44 12.95 -0.79 13.00
C VAL A 44 12.62 0.55 13.61
N LYS A 45 13.63 1.39 13.84
CA LYS A 45 13.44 2.65 14.59
C LYS A 45 13.28 3.86 13.68
N THR A 46 13.61 3.73 12.40
CA THR A 46 13.59 4.85 11.46
C THR A 46 12.86 4.49 10.18
N GLN A 47 12.25 5.51 9.56
CA GLN A 47 11.62 5.38 8.26
C GLN A 47 12.61 4.95 7.17
N GLN A 48 13.87 5.38 7.26
CA GLN A 48 14.91 5.01 6.30
C GLN A 48 15.27 3.54 6.40
N GLU A 49 15.39 3.00 7.62
CA GLU A 49 15.68 1.58 7.83
C GLU A 49 14.53 0.70 7.30
N LEU A 50 13.27 1.09 7.54
CA LEU A 50 12.11 0.43 6.94
C LEU A 50 12.18 0.47 5.40
N LYS A 51 12.54 1.66 4.87
CA LYS A 51 12.98 1.95 3.50
C LYS A 51 13.77 0.81 2.88
N GLU A 52 15.00 0.70 3.36
CA GLU A 52 16.03 -0.19 2.84
C GLU A 52 15.68 -1.67 3.00
N ILE A 53 14.97 -2.04 4.07
CA ILE A 53 14.56 -3.43 4.29
C ILE A 53 13.48 -3.84 3.29
N VAL A 54 12.47 -2.99 3.09
CA VAL A 54 11.35 -3.31 2.22
C VAL A 54 11.73 -3.10 0.76
N PHE A 55 12.50 -2.07 0.41
CA PHE A 55 12.89 -1.75 -0.97
C PHE A 55 14.40 -1.50 -1.08
N PRO A 56 15.24 -2.54 -0.98
CA PRO A 56 16.70 -2.37 -1.05
C PRO A 56 17.15 -1.99 -2.46
N ASN A 57 18.01 -0.97 -2.57
CA ASN A 57 18.67 -0.57 -3.82
C ASN A 57 17.68 -0.42 -4.99
N VAL A 58 16.61 0.36 -4.81
CA VAL A 58 15.53 0.53 -5.82
C VAL A 58 16.08 0.93 -7.18
N ALA A 59 17.03 1.87 -7.20
CA ALA A 59 17.69 2.33 -8.42
C ALA A 59 18.36 1.21 -9.23
N GLN A 60 18.77 0.11 -8.58
CA GLN A 60 19.44 -1.03 -9.23
C GLN A 60 18.45 -2.16 -9.60
N HIS A 61 17.34 -2.28 -8.87
CA HIS A 61 16.36 -3.36 -9.02
C HIS A 61 15.04 -2.92 -9.67
N PHE A 62 14.98 -1.72 -10.25
CA PHE A 62 13.74 -1.19 -10.82
C PHE A 62 13.12 -2.04 -11.94
N ILE A 63 13.91 -2.89 -12.59
CA ILE A 63 13.48 -3.81 -13.66
C ILE A 63 12.86 -5.10 -13.08
N ASP A 64 13.14 -5.42 -11.82
CA ASP A 64 12.57 -6.58 -11.14
C ASP A 64 11.16 -6.26 -10.61
N TYR A 65 10.20 -6.27 -11.53
CA TYR A 65 8.80 -6.07 -11.21
C TYR A 65 8.25 -7.10 -10.22
N SER A 66 8.77 -8.34 -10.23
CA SER A 66 8.33 -9.37 -9.29
C SER A 66 8.73 -9.02 -7.86
N CYS A 67 9.96 -8.54 -7.66
CA CYS A 67 10.41 -8.04 -6.37
C CYS A 67 9.55 -6.86 -5.90
N LEU A 68 9.36 -5.84 -6.75
CA LEU A 68 8.60 -4.64 -6.39
C LEU A 68 7.12 -4.94 -6.08
N CYS A 69 6.46 -5.82 -6.84
CA CYS A 69 5.04 -6.14 -6.64
C CYS A 69 4.76 -6.98 -5.37
N GLN A 70 5.75 -7.67 -4.83
CA GLN A 70 5.59 -8.52 -3.65
C GLN A 70 5.80 -7.78 -2.32
N ARG A 71 6.20 -6.51 -2.38
CA ARG A 71 6.61 -5.71 -1.21
C ARG A 71 5.67 -4.52 -1.05
N ALA A 72 5.26 -4.26 0.19
CA ALA A 72 4.40 -3.13 0.52
C ALA A 72 4.78 -2.55 1.89
N ILE A 73 4.64 -1.23 2.00
CA ILE A 73 4.71 -0.52 3.27
C ILE A 73 3.29 -0.09 3.63
N LEU A 74 2.81 -0.56 4.78
CA LEU A 74 1.53 -0.14 5.33
C LEU A 74 1.79 0.99 6.33
N VAL A 75 1.04 2.08 6.18
CA VAL A 75 1.08 3.24 7.08
C VAL A 75 -0.29 3.39 7.76
N PRO A 76 -0.34 3.83 9.03
CA PRO A 76 -1.61 3.93 9.75
C PRO A 76 -2.53 5.03 9.23
N ARG A 77 -1.97 6.09 8.63
CA ARG A 77 -2.73 7.28 8.17
C ARG A 77 -2.47 7.56 6.70
N ASP A 78 -3.53 8.00 6.01
CA ASP A 78 -3.47 8.36 4.60
C ASP A 78 -2.53 9.55 4.33
N GLU A 79 -2.44 10.49 5.27
CA GLU A 79 -1.51 11.63 5.18
C GLU A 79 -0.05 11.19 5.05
N ASP A 80 0.32 10.09 5.72
CA ASP A 80 1.67 9.54 5.72
C ASP A 80 1.99 8.72 4.45
N VAL A 81 0.97 8.23 3.73
CA VAL A 81 1.14 7.47 2.47
C VAL A 81 1.92 8.29 1.45
N SER A 82 1.61 9.58 1.34
CA SER A 82 2.29 10.48 0.41
C SER A 82 3.79 10.63 0.73
N VAL A 83 4.13 10.66 2.02
CA VAL A 83 5.51 10.82 2.50
C VAL A 83 6.29 9.53 2.30
N MET A 84 5.67 8.38 2.59
CA MET A 84 6.29 7.06 2.42
C MET A 84 6.60 6.76 0.95
N ASN A 85 5.68 7.09 0.03
CA ASN A 85 5.84 6.79 -1.38
C ASN A 85 6.84 7.71 -2.11
N LYS A 86 7.02 8.96 -1.66
CA LYS A 86 7.87 9.94 -2.36
C LYS A 86 9.32 9.50 -2.52
N HIS A 87 9.92 8.90 -1.49
CA HIS A 87 11.35 8.62 -1.50
C HIS A 87 11.71 7.46 -2.45
N PRO A 88 11.08 6.27 -2.37
CA PRO A 88 11.33 5.22 -3.36
C PRO A 88 11.03 5.69 -4.78
N LEU A 89 9.98 6.49 -4.99
CA LEU A 89 9.63 7.06 -6.29
C LEU A 89 10.74 7.95 -6.88
N GLN A 90 11.49 8.68 -6.05
CA GLN A 90 12.59 9.54 -6.47
C GLN A 90 13.89 8.79 -6.77
N GLU A 91 14.04 7.55 -6.27
CA GLU A 91 15.21 6.71 -6.53
C GLU A 91 15.14 5.96 -7.86
N PHE A 92 13.95 5.90 -8.49
CA PHE A 92 13.84 5.33 -9.82
C PHE A 92 14.66 6.16 -10.83
N PRO A 93 15.45 5.51 -11.69
CA PRO A 93 16.28 6.22 -12.67
C PRO A 93 15.47 6.90 -13.78
N ASP A 94 14.19 6.54 -13.91
CA ASP A 94 13.28 7.08 -14.92
C ASP A 94 12.67 8.43 -14.53
N SER A 95 12.24 9.19 -15.55
CA SER A 95 11.56 10.46 -15.34
C SER A 95 10.21 10.29 -14.63
N VAL A 96 9.97 11.10 -13.60
CA VAL A 96 8.66 11.16 -12.91
C VAL A 96 7.57 11.59 -13.89
N LYS A 97 6.50 10.79 -13.98
CA LYS A 97 5.27 11.13 -14.70
C LYS A 97 4.18 11.55 -13.73
N VAL A 98 3.58 12.72 -13.98
CA VAL A 98 2.45 13.23 -13.18
C VAL A 98 1.17 13.02 -13.97
N TYR A 99 0.25 12.24 -13.40
CA TYR A 99 -1.09 12.03 -13.94
C TYR A 99 -2.08 12.88 -13.14
N LYS A 100 -2.84 13.74 -13.83
CA LYS A 100 -3.91 14.51 -13.20
C LYS A 100 -5.15 13.62 -13.13
N SER A 101 -5.75 13.47 -11.95
CA SER A 101 -7.06 12.84 -11.83
C SER A 101 -8.13 13.78 -12.41
N ILE A 102 -9.07 13.20 -13.13
CA ILE A 102 -10.27 13.89 -13.60
C ILE A 102 -11.37 13.49 -12.63
N PHE A 103 -11.73 14.40 -11.72
CA PHE A 103 -12.86 14.19 -10.81
C PHE A 103 -14.12 14.77 -11.46
N ILE A 104 -14.82 13.98 -12.26
CA ILE A 104 -16.17 14.34 -12.72
C ILE A 104 -17.10 13.98 -11.56
N THR A 105 -17.57 14.98 -10.83
CA THR A 105 -18.80 14.82 -10.06
C THR A 105 -19.92 14.64 -11.08
N CYS A 106 -20.26 13.40 -11.42
CA CYS A 106 -21.48 13.15 -12.16
C CYS A 106 -22.62 13.75 -11.32
N ASP A 107 -23.40 14.63 -11.94
CA ASP A 107 -24.74 14.89 -11.42
C ASP A 107 -25.40 13.51 -11.25
N ILE A 108 -26.03 13.25 -10.12
CA ILE A 108 -26.53 11.92 -9.75
C ILE A 108 -27.51 11.41 -10.82
N ILE A 109 -28.11 12.35 -11.56
CA ILE A 109 -29.00 12.14 -12.71
C ILE A 109 -28.23 11.64 -13.96
N GLU A 110 -26.98 12.07 -14.18
CA GLU A 110 -26.14 11.59 -15.29
C GLU A 110 -25.40 10.30 -14.97
N ALA A 111 -25.11 10.01 -13.70
CA ALA A 111 -24.45 8.77 -13.27
C ALA A 111 -25.25 7.51 -13.67
N VAL A 112 -26.57 7.62 -13.82
CA VAL A 112 -27.47 6.53 -14.24
C VAL A 112 -27.39 6.25 -15.76
N LYS A 113 -26.74 7.12 -16.56
CA LYS A 113 -26.62 6.93 -18.03
C LYS A 113 -25.61 5.86 -18.43
N TYR A 114 -24.72 5.44 -17.53
CA TYR A 114 -23.72 4.43 -17.82
C TYR A 114 -24.18 3.07 -17.31
N THR A 115 -24.78 2.27 -18.20
CA THR A 115 -25.16 0.90 -17.90
C THR A 115 -23.92 0.03 -17.73
N THR A 116 -24.06 -1.07 -16.98
CA THR A 116 -23.00 -2.08 -16.78
C THR A 116 -22.41 -2.59 -18.11
N GLU A 117 -23.20 -2.57 -19.18
CA GLU A 117 -22.77 -2.96 -20.53
C GLU A 117 -21.81 -1.93 -21.17
N PHE A 118 -22.00 -0.63 -20.93
CA PHE A 118 -21.07 0.40 -21.39
C PHE A 118 -19.69 0.28 -20.72
N LEU A 119 -19.67 0.00 -19.41
CA LEU A 119 -18.42 -0.18 -18.67
C LEU A 119 -17.62 -1.41 -19.15
N LYS A 120 -18.29 -2.44 -19.68
CA LYS A 120 -17.64 -3.61 -20.30
C LYS A 120 -17.01 -3.33 -21.67
N THR A 121 -17.41 -2.24 -22.34
CA THR A 121 -16.84 -1.85 -23.64
C THR A 121 -15.60 -0.96 -23.54
N LEU A 122 -15.22 -0.53 -22.34
CA LEU A 122 -13.98 0.21 -22.13
C LEU A 122 -12.80 -0.77 -22.18
N GLU A 123 -12.21 -0.92 -23.36
CA GLU A 123 -10.95 -1.65 -23.50
C GLU A 123 -9.84 -0.92 -22.72
N LEU A 124 -9.13 -1.66 -21.87
CA LEU A 124 -7.95 -1.14 -21.19
C LEU A 124 -6.85 -0.89 -22.24
N PRO A 125 -6.16 0.26 -22.19
CA PRO A 125 -5.07 0.51 -23.12
C PRO A 125 -3.98 -0.58 -22.96
N PRO A 126 -3.35 -1.00 -24.05
CA PRO A 126 -2.32 -2.03 -24.01
C PRO A 126 -1.14 -1.59 -23.12
N ARG A 127 -0.59 -2.56 -22.38
CA ARG A 127 0.56 -2.41 -21.46
C ARG A 127 1.83 -2.00 -22.20
#